data_AF-A0A2J7PFE9-F1
#
_entry.id   AF-A0A2J7PFE9-F1
#
_cell.length_a   1.000
_cell.length_b   1.000
_cell.length_c   1.000
_cell.angle_alpha   90.00
_cell.angle_beta   90.00
_cell.angle_gamma   90.00
#
_symmetry.space_group_name_H-M   'P 1'
#
loop_
_entity.id
_entity.type
_entity.pdbx_description
1 polymer ?
#
loop_
_entity_poly.entity_id
_entity_poly.type
_entity_poly.pdbx_seq_one_letter_code
_entity_poly.pdbx_strand_id
1 'polypeptide(L)' 'LAAYKAQGCKMSLKVHFLHSHVDYFPENLGAYSEEQGERFHQDVRDIERRYQGRWNANMLADYCWMIKRE' A
#
# COMPACT_ATOMS: atom_id res chain seq x y z
N LEU A 1 -5.69 -20.19 -9.53
CA LEU A 1 -6.85 -20.66 -8.73
C LEU A 1 -7.18 -22.15 -8.93
N ALA A 2 -7.19 -22.67 -10.18
CA ALA A 2 -7.47 -24.09 -10.45
C ALA A 2 -6.47 -25.07 -9.81
N ALA A 3 -5.17 -24.74 -9.82
CA ALA A 3 -4.13 -25.53 -9.15
C ALA A 3 -4.27 -25.56 -7.61
N TYR A 4 -4.70 -24.45 -6.98
CA TYR A 4 -4.93 -24.37 -5.52
C TYR A 4 -6.17 -25.14 -5.07
N LYS A 5 -7.26 -25.08 -5.85
CA LYS A 5 -8.46 -25.89 -5.61
C LYS A 5 -8.19 -27.40 -5.78
N ALA A 6 -7.35 -27.78 -6.75
CA ALA A 6 -6.95 -29.17 -6.95
C ALA A 6 -6.11 -29.73 -5.78
N GLN A 7 -5.43 -28.87 -5.02
CA GLN A 7 -4.72 -29.23 -3.78
C GLN A 7 -5.60 -29.08 -2.51
N GLY A 8 -6.89 -28.82 -2.65
CA GLY A 8 -7.82 -28.64 -1.51
C GLY A 8 -7.67 -27.32 -0.75
N CYS A 9 -6.89 -26.37 -1.27
CA CYS A 9 -6.58 -25.14 -0.57
C CYS A 9 -7.72 -24.12 -0.71
N LYS A 10 -8.30 -23.71 0.43
CA LYS A 10 -9.46 -22.80 0.54
C LYS A 10 -9.08 -21.31 0.59
N MET A 11 -7.79 -20.98 0.56
CA MET A 11 -7.26 -19.63 0.81
C MET A 11 -6.35 -19.15 -0.30
N SER A 12 -6.22 -17.82 -0.44
CA SER A 12 -5.25 -17.21 -1.36
C SER A 12 -3.83 -17.36 -0.81
N LEU A 13 -2.82 -17.33 -1.70
CA LEU A 13 -1.42 -17.49 -1.32
C LEU A 13 -0.96 -16.46 -0.28
N LYS A 14 -1.40 -15.20 -0.39
CA LYS A 14 -1.08 -14.14 0.58
C LYS A 14 -1.60 -14.46 1.98
N VAL A 15 -2.85 -14.94 2.07
CA VAL A 15 -3.45 -15.28 3.38
C VAL A 15 -2.83 -16.55 3.94
N HIS A 16 -2.50 -17.53 3.08
CA HIS A 16 -1.78 -18.72 3.50
C HIS A 16 -0.40 -18.38 4.06
N PHE A 17 0.37 -17.55 3.36
CA PHE A 17 1.69 -17.10 3.81
C PHE A 17 1.61 -16.36 5.16
N LEU A 18 0.69 -15.40 5.27
CA LEU A 18 0.49 -14.66 6.53
C LEU A 18 0.14 -15.61 7.69
N HIS A 19 -0.80 -16.53 7.47
CA HIS A 19 -1.22 -17.49 8.50
C HIS A 19 -0.09 -18.45 8.91
N SER A 20 0.68 -18.96 7.95
CA SER A 20 1.78 -19.90 8.22
C SER A 20 2.99 -19.27 8.90
N HIS A 21 3.14 -17.95 8.82
CA HIS A 21 4.32 -17.25 9.31
C HIS A 21 4.01 -16.11 10.29
N VAL A 22 2.79 -16.03 10.82
CA VAL A 22 2.35 -14.91 11.67
C VAL A 22 3.27 -14.71 12.88
N ASP A 23 3.77 -15.81 13.47
CA ASP A 23 4.65 -15.79 14.64
C ASP A 23 6.08 -15.28 14.35
N TYR A 24 6.47 -15.20 13.07
CA TYR A 24 7.79 -14.66 12.67
C TYR A 24 7.79 -13.14 12.56
N PHE A 25 6.62 -12.51 12.54
CA PHE A 25 6.50 -11.07 12.42
C PHE A 25 6.49 -10.39 13.80
N PRO A 26 7.05 -9.19 13.92
CA PRO A 26 6.86 -8.37 15.11
C PRO A 26 5.37 -8.00 15.26
N GLU A 27 4.92 -7.74 16.49
CA GLU A 27 3.52 -7.41 16.81
C GLU A 27 2.96 -6.25 15.95
N ASN A 28 3.82 -5.31 15.53
CA ASN A 28 3.44 -4.19 14.67
C ASN A 28 3.50 -4.55 13.17
N LEU A 29 2.69 -5.51 12.74
CA LEU A 29 2.52 -5.87 11.32
C LEU A 29 2.04 -4.69 10.45
N GLY A 30 1.30 -3.75 11.04
CA GLY A 30 0.81 -2.55 10.34
C GLY A 30 1.94 -1.70 9.77
N ALA A 31 3.06 -1.58 10.49
CA ALA A 31 4.24 -0.84 10.02
C ALA A 31 4.92 -1.44 8.78
N TYR A 32 4.66 -2.72 8.49
CA TYR A 32 5.18 -3.43 7.31
C TYR A 32 4.12 -3.61 6.22
N SER A 33 2.92 -3.07 6.43
CA SER A 33 1.87 -3.14 5.42
C SER A 33 2.18 -2.21 4.25
N GLU A 34 1.64 -2.55 3.08
CA GLU A 34 1.70 -1.71 1.88
C GLU A 34 0.78 -0.46 1.97
N GLU A 35 0.12 -0.22 3.11
CA GLU A 35 -0.85 0.87 3.27
C GLU A 35 -0.26 2.23 2.90
N GLN A 36 0.97 2.51 3.34
CA GLN A 36 1.65 3.77 3.04
C GLN A 36 2.01 3.89 1.55
N GLY A 37 2.39 2.79 0.90
CA GLY A 37 2.67 2.78 -0.54
C GLY A 37 1.41 2.99 -1.38
N GLU A 38 0.31 2.33 -1.02
CA GLU A 38 -0.99 2.49 -1.68
C GLU A 38 -1.56 3.91 -1.47
N ARG A 39 -1.40 4.48 -0.27
CA ARG A 39 -1.76 5.88 0.01
C ARG A 39 -0.95 6.84 -0.84
N PHE A 40 0.37 6.64 -0.90
CA PHE A 40 1.27 7.45 -1.73
C PHE A 40 0.80 7.52 -3.19
N HIS A 41 0.43 6.39 -3.77
CA HIS A 41 -0.08 6.36 -5.15
C HIS A 41 -1.38 7.15 -5.34
N GLN A 42 -2.29 7.10 -4.35
CA GLN A 42 -3.54 7.87 -4.40
C GLN A 42 -3.27 9.37 -4.29
N ASP A 43 -2.43 9.78 -3.35
CA ASP A 43 -2.10 11.19 -3.13
C ASP A 43 -1.39 11.79 -4.34
N VAL A 44 -0.42 11.07 -4.91
CA VAL A 44 0.29 11.50 -6.12
C VAL A 44 -0.70 11.68 -7.27
N ARG A 45 -1.61 10.72 -7.50
CA ARG A 45 -2.64 10.84 -8.54
C ARG A 45 -3.50 12.10 -8.36
N ASP A 46 -3.90 12.41 -7.13
CA ASP A 46 -4.75 13.57 -6.86
C ASP A 46 -4.00 14.90 -7.00
N ILE A 47 -2.73 14.95 -6.60
CA ILE A 47 -1.88 16.13 -6.78
C ILE A 47 -1.56 16.33 -8.26
N GLU A 48 -1.18 15.28 -9.00
CA GLU A 48 -0.95 15.34 -10.44
C GLU A 48 -2.18 15.88 -11.17
N ARG A 49 -3.39 15.42 -10.80
CA ARG A 49 -4.64 15.93 -11.34
C ARG A 49 -4.85 17.42 -11.04
N ARG A 50 -4.60 17.86 -9.79
CA ARG A 50 -4.71 19.27 -9.39
C ARG A 50 -3.78 20.17 -10.20
N TYR A 51 -2.57 19.68 -10.47
CA TYR A 51 -1.52 20.42 -11.19
C TYR A 51 -1.49 20.12 -12.69
N GLN A 52 -2.45 19.35 -13.22
CA GLN A 52 -2.55 18.99 -14.64
C GLN A 52 -1.26 18.36 -15.19
N GLY A 53 -0.61 17.51 -14.39
CA GLY A 53 0.66 16.86 -14.73
C GLY A 53 1.88 17.78 -14.69
N ARG A 54 1.76 19.04 -14.22
CA ARG A 54 2.90 19.95 -14.05
C ARG A 54 3.66 19.64 -12.77
N TRP A 55 4.89 19.19 -12.92
CA TRP A 55 5.83 19.01 -11.81
C TRP A 55 6.57 20.31 -11.52
N ASN A 56 6.17 21.02 -10.46
CA ASN A 56 6.81 22.27 -10.04
C ASN A 56 7.01 22.33 -8.52
N ALA A 57 7.78 23.32 -8.06
CA ALA A 57 8.10 23.48 -6.64
C ALA A 57 6.84 23.66 -5.77
N ASN A 58 5.79 24.29 -6.29
CA ASN A 58 4.53 24.49 -5.57
C ASN A 58 3.79 23.16 -5.38
N MET A 59 3.79 22.28 -6.39
CA MET A 59 3.24 20.93 -6.29
C MET A 59 3.92 20.13 -5.17
N LEU A 60 5.25 20.17 -5.12
CA LEU A 60 6.01 19.48 -4.08
C LEU A 60 5.78 20.09 -2.69
N ALA A 61 5.73 21.43 -2.60
CA ALA A 61 5.43 22.12 -1.35
C ALA A 61 4.03 21.78 -0.82
N ASP A 62 3.02 21.75 -1.69
CA ASP A 62 1.66 21.32 -1.36
C ASP A 62 1.63 19.86 -0.91
N TYR A 63 2.38 18.97 -1.57
CA TYR A 63 2.48 17.58 -1.15
C TYR A 63 3.08 17.44 0.26
N CYS A 64 4.22 18.09 0.50
CA CYS A 64 4.85 18.13 1.82
C CYS A 64 3.90 18.70 2.87
N TRP A 65 3.12 19.74 2.53
CA TRP A 65 2.12 20.32 3.42
C TRP A 65 0.99 19.34 3.77
N MET A 66 0.49 18.56 2.80
CA MET A 66 -0.53 17.55 3.07
C MET A 66 -0.01 16.46 4.02
N ILE A 67 1.21 15.94 3.77
CA ILE A 67 1.82 14.92 4.65
C ILE A 67 2.05 15.47 6.07
N LYS A 68 2.46 16.73 6.21
CA LYS A 68 2.74 17.33 7.54
C LYS A 68 1.50 17.60 8.38
N ARG A 69 0.31 17.60 7.78
CA ARG A 69 -0.96 17.84 8.47
C ARG A 69 -1.59 16.58 9.05
N GLU A 70 -1.13 15.42 8.61
CA GLU A 70 -1.47 14.11 9.20
C GLU A 70 -0.61 13.84 10.44
#